data_AF-A0A1A3PGF1-F1
#
_entry.id   AF-A0A1A3PGF1-F1
#
_cell.length_a   1.000
_cell.length_b   1.000
_cell.length_c   1.000
_cell.angle_alpha   90.00
_cell.angle_beta   90.00
_cell.angle_gamma   90.00
#
_symmetry.space_group_name_H-M   'P 1'
#
loop_
_entity.id
_entity.type
_entity.pdbx_description
1 polymer ?
#
loop_
_entity_poly.entity_id
_entity_poly.type
_entity_poly.pdbx_seq_one_letter_code
_entity_poly.pdbx_strand_id
1 'polypeptide(L)'
;MVEGGGLGVSGKKGAEAVAEVDALVTAIGPGLGTPGIERLDAVLVTGPWLAGVTAVVAALNDKLPKKKFVESADLQPGEVPTAVVFVVSAAALLTESDCVLLDAVTAETDAVIGAVSKIDVHRNWEEILAGDREVLAAHAPRYADVRWVGVAAAPEEGEPRIDDLASAVSDQLANGDLARRNRLRAWQSRLQAMADRYDRDAEGAGRRARVEALREQRSEILRQRRLAKSERTIALRSQTQQARTELAYFARNRCASVRSELQEDAAGLSRGRLMEFEGEAKTRLKDVITEVDDGTTTHLAEMAQTLDLTVDPPTATPLPTVDLPSPPLKSRKLESRLMMLLGAGFGLGVALTLSRLLADLTPGLTIAGAVACAAIGLALAVWVVGMRGLLRDRALLDRWAGEATGLVQSAAEQHVATRVLAAESALTAALSEQDEGESTRVAEQVSAIDTELREHSVVGARAAALRGQEMPTVQAALAAVRAELGEPEPAEDEDETQSDDANIESEASVSDDGDAEKIDESSQTSTADNVF
;
A
#
# COMPACT_ATOMS: atom_id res chain seq x y z
N MET A 1 69.46 -40.54 41.88
CA MET A 1 68.24 -40.86 42.65
C MET A 1 67.43 -39.58 42.71
N VAL A 2 66.60 -39.39 41.68
CA VAL A 2 65.11 -39.32 41.74
C VAL A 2 64.72 -37.92 42.22
N GLU A 3 64.16 -37.01 41.42
CA GLU A 3 62.92 -37.16 40.65
C GLU A 3 62.81 -35.99 39.64
N GLY A 4 62.65 -36.29 38.34
CA GLY A 4 62.52 -35.30 37.28
C GLY A 4 61.54 -35.72 36.17
N GLY A 5 60.66 -36.69 36.45
CA GLY A 5 59.84 -37.36 35.44
C GLY A 5 58.36 -36.97 35.39
N GLY A 6 57.84 -36.14 36.30
CA GLY A 6 56.38 -35.96 36.48
C GLY A 6 55.69 -35.09 35.43
N LEU A 7 56.31 -33.98 35.00
CA LEU A 7 55.65 -32.99 34.12
C LEU A 7 55.50 -33.47 32.66
N GLY A 8 56.44 -34.28 32.15
CA GLY A 8 56.38 -34.78 30.77
C GLY A 8 55.35 -35.88 30.54
N VAL A 9 55.02 -36.66 31.58
CA VAL A 9 54.07 -37.78 31.49
C VAL A 9 52.62 -37.28 31.56
N SER A 10 52.34 -36.28 32.41
CA SER A 10 51.00 -35.70 32.56
C SER A 10 50.57 -34.93 31.29
N GLY A 11 51.46 -34.13 30.69
CA GLY A 11 51.16 -33.43 29.43
C GLY A 11 50.94 -34.38 28.25
N LYS A 12 51.69 -35.48 28.17
CA LYS A 12 51.52 -36.49 27.12
C LYS A 12 50.19 -37.24 27.24
N LYS A 13 49.78 -37.60 28.46
CA LYS A 13 48.50 -38.26 28.73
C LYS A 13 47.31 -37.35 28.43
N GLY A 14 47.42 -36.06 28.73
CA GLY A 14 46.40 -35.07 28.35
C GLY A 14 46.24 -34.92 26.84
N ALA A 15 47.35 -34.90 26.09
CA ALA A 15 47.31 -34.83 24.63
C ALA A 15 46.69 -36.09 23.98
N GLU A 16 46.94 -37.27 24.55
CA GLU A 16 46.33 -38.53 24.11
C GLU A 16 44.82 -38.53 24.33
N ALA A 17 44.35 -38.09 25.51
CA ALA A 17 42.93 -37.98 25.82
C ALA A 17 42.18 -36.98 24.92
N VAL A 18 42.84 -35.87 24.57
CA VAL A 18 42.29 -34.90 23.60
C VAL A 18 42.12 -35.56 22.22
N ALA A 19 43.12 -36.32 21.77
CA ALA A 19 43.07 -37.01 20.49
C ALA A 19 41.98 -38.11 20.45
N GLU A 20 41.75 -38.81 21.55
CA GLU A 20 40.66 -39.80 21.67
C GLU A 20 39.28 -39.15 21.51
N VAL A 21 39.03 -38.01 22.16
CA VAL A 21 37.77 -37.27 22.03
C VAL A 21 37.59 -36.76 20.60
N ASP A 22 38.65 -36.26 19.97
CA ASP A 22 38.60 -35.83 18.57
C ASP A 22 38.29 -37.01 17.64
N ALA A 23 38.87 -38.18 17.89
CA ALA A 23 38.59 -39.39 17.12
C ALA A 23 37.13 -39.86 17.30
N LEU A 24 36.58 -39.77 18.51
CA LEU A 24 35.17 -40.09 18.79
C LEU A 24 34.22 -39.25 17.91
N VAL A 25 34.37 -37.92 17.93
CA VAL A 25 33.48 -37.04 17.15
C VAL A 25 33.73 -37.18 15.65
N THR A 26 34.98 -37.34 15.23
CA THR A 26 35.36 -37.55 13.83
C THR A 26 34.77 -38.86 13.27
N ALA A 27 34.65 -39.90 14.09
CA ALA A 27 34.04 -41.17 13.68
C ALA A 27 32.53 -41.03 13.38
N ILE A 28 31.84 -40.11 14.06
CA ILE A 28 30.42 -39.81 13.82
C ILE A 28 30.26 -38.89 12.61
N GLY A 29 31.09 -37.85 12.52
CA GLY A 29 31.01 -36.83 11.48
C GLY A 29 32.39 -36.28 11.10
N PRO A 30 33.04 -36.82 10.05
CA PRO A 30 34.38 -36.37 9.66
C PRO A 30 34.43 -34.92 9.16
N GLY A 31 33.28 -34.35 8.76
CA GLY A 31 33.15 -32.97 8.30
C GLY A 31 32.94 -31.93 9.40
N LEU A 32 32.79 -32.32 10.68
CA LEU A 32 32.42 -31.40 11.77
C LEU A 32 33.55 -30.41 12.14
N GLY A 33 34.80 -30.78 11.86
CA GLY A 33 36.00 -29.98 12.14
C GLY A 33 36.26 -29.80 13.63
N THR A 34 37.52 -29.78 14.04
CA THR A 34 37.88 -29.68 15.47
C THR A 34 37.60 -28.29 16.06
N PRO A 35 37.35 -28.18 17.39
CA PRO A 35 37.28 -26.89 18.08
C PRO A 35 38.56 -26.08 17.90
N GLY A 36 38.42 -24.90 17.27
CA GLY A 36 39.51 -23.96 16.95
C GLY A 36 39.80 -22.99 18.09
N ILE A 37 40.08 -23.53 19.27
CA ILE A 37 40.25 -22.80 20.52
C ILE A 37 41.66 -23.01 21.07
N GLU A 38 42.20 -21.99 21.75
CA GLU A 38 43.51 -22.07 22.39
C GLU A 38 43.36 -22.28 23.90
N ARG A 39 43.72 -23.47 24.37
CA ARG A 39 43.65 -23.80 25.80
C ARG A 39 44.90 -23.29 26.51
N LEU A 40 44.72 -22.34 27.43
CA LEU A 40 45.79 -21.81 28.25
C LEU A 40 45.97 -22.67 29.51
N ASP A 41 47.21 -22.96 29.91
CA ASP A 41 47.55 -23.49 31.25
C ASP A 41 47.44 -22.36 32.29
N ALA A 42 46.22 -21.85 32.44
CA ALA A 42 45.83 -20.80 33.35
C ALA A 42 44.48 -21.11 33.98
N VAL A 43 44.27 -20.59 35.19
CA VAL A 43 42.99 -20.63 35.89
C VAL A 43 42.35 -19.25 35.79
N LEU A 44 41.16 -19.20 35.21
CA LEU A 44 40.35 -17.97 35.18
C LEU A 44 39.70 -17.79 36.55
N VAL A 45 39.88 -16.64 37.16
CA VAL A 45 39.11 -16.22 38.34
C VAL A 45 38.14 -15.15 37.88
N THR A 46 36.85 -15.38 38.08
CA THR A 46 35.79 -14.48 37.62
C THR A 46 34.59 -14.57 38.56
N GLY A 47 33.65 -13.64 38.42
CA GLY A 47 32.50 -13.56 39.31
C GLY A 47 31.70 -12.28 39.13
N PRO A 48 30.57 -12.15 39.84
CA PRO A 48 29.73 -10.95 39.80
C PRO A 48 30.49 -9.70 40.24
N TRP A 49 29.95 -8.53 39.88
CA TRP A 49 30.54 -7.26 40.27
C TRP A 49 30.67 -7.16 41.80
N LEU A 50 31.82 -6.68 42.28
CA LEU A 50 32.18 -6.58 43.70
C LEU A 50 32.31 -7.94 44.44
N ALA A 51 32.41 -9.08 43.75
CA ALA A 51 32.67 -10.37 44.39
C ALA A 51 34.08 -10.51 44.99
N GLY A 52 35.00 -9.57 44.74
CA GLY A 52 36.37 -9.61 45.27
C GLY A 52 37.34 -10.48 44.47
N VAL A 53 37.07 -10.66 43.17
CA VAL A 53 37.89 -11.44 42.23
C VAL A 53 39.38 -11.06 42.27
N THR A 54 39.72 -9.78 42.15
CA THR A 54 41.12 -9.32 42.14
C THR A 54 41.88 -9.66 43.42
N ALA A 55 41.21 -9.59 44.59
CA ALA A 55 41.83 -9.98 45.86
C ALA A 55 42.10 -11.50 45.90
N VAL A 56 41.17 -12.31 45.38
CA VAL A 56 41.34 -13.76 45.26
C VAL A 56 42.48 -14.11 44.31
N VAL A 57 42.58 -13.43 43.16
CA VAL A 57 43.69 -13.60 42.21
C VAL A 57 45.05 -13.31 42.86
N ALA A 58 45.17 -12.19 43.57
CA ALA A 58 46.40 -11.84 44.27
C ALA A 58 46.79 -12.90 45.31
N ALA A 59 45.83 -13.32 46.15
CA ALA A 59 46.08 -14.34 47.17
C ALA A 59 46.44 -15.72 46.59
N LEU A 60 45.83 -16.11 45.46
CA LEU A 60 46.15 -17.37 44.76
C LEU A 60 47.54 -17.33 44.12
N ASN A 61 47.95 -16.20 43.53
CA ASN A 61 49.29 -16.04 42.98
C ASN A 61 50.37 -16.18 44.06
N ASP A 62 50.14 -15.64 45.26
CA ASP A 62 51.08 -15.76 46.38
C ASP A 62 51.21 -17.21 46.88
N LYS A 63 50.10 -17.95 46.93
CA LYS A 63 50.08 -19.34 47.42
C LYS A 63 50.53 -20.37 46.39
N LEU A 64 50.26 -20.12 45.11
CA LEU A 64 50.55 -21.02 44.01
C LEU A 64 51.38 -20.30 42.92
N PRO A 65 52.62 -19.85 43.22
CA PRO A 65 53.41 -18.99 42.32
C PRO A 65 53.86 -19.67 41.02
N LYS A 66 53.69 -20.99 40.91
CA LYS A 66 54.00 -21.77 39.70
C LYS A 66 52.81 -21.89 38.74
N LYS A 67 51.63 -21.38 39.11
CA LYS A 67 50.40 -21.42 38.31
C LYS A 67 49.99 -20.02 37.89
N LYS A 68 49.45 -19.89 36.68
CA LYS A 68 48.98 -18.61 36.14
C LYS A 68 47.50 -18.44 36.49
N PHE A 69 47.18 -17.36 37.21
CA PHE A 69 45.80 -16.93 37.45
C PHE A 69 45.52 -15.67 36.64
N VAL A 70 44.37 -15.64 35.98
CA VAL A 70 43.96 -14.55 35.08
C VAL A 70 42.55 -14.10 35.43
N GLU A 71 42.26 -12.81 35.22
CA GLU A 71 40.90 -12.29 35.25
C GLU A 71 40.26 -12.34 33.86
N SER A 72 38.95 -12.12 33.77
CA SER A 72 38.23 -12.14 32.49
C SER A 72 38.78 -11.13 31.47
N ALA A 73 39.35 -10.01 31.92
CA ALA A 73 39.93 -8.99 31.03
C ALA A 73 41.29 -9.39 30.44
N ASP A 74 41.95 -10.42 30.98
CA ASP A 74 43.27 -10.86 30.56
C ASP A 74 43.23 -11.95 29.47
N LEU A 75 42.03 -12.49 29.18
CA LEU A 75 41.82 -13.50 28.13
C LEU A 75 41.55 -12.83 26.78
N GLN A 76 42.27 -13.27 25.75
CA GLN A 76 41.99 -12.86 24.38
C GLN A 76 40.82 -13.66 23.78
N PRO A 77 40.15 -13.13 22.74
CA PRO A 77 39.12 -13.89 22.04
C PRO A 77 39.67 -15.23 21.51
N GLY A 78 39.01 -16.34 21.89
CA GLY A 78 39.41 -17.70 21.50
C GLY A 78 40.39 -18.38 22.47
N GLU A 79 40.92 -17.65 23.45
CA GLU A 79 41.66 -18.23 24.58
C GLU A 79 40.69 -18.73 25.64
N VAL A 80 40.95 -19.93 26.15
CA VAL A 80 40.08 -20.58 27.13
C VAL A 80 40.91 -21.13 28.28
N PRO A 81 40.47 -20.96 29.54
CA PRO A 81 41.21 -21.43 30.69
C PRO A 81 41.14 -22.96 30.83
N THR A 82 42.06 -23.50 31.64
CA THR A 82 42.05 -24.92 32.02
C THR A 82 41.05 -25.20 33.15
N ALA A 83 40.80 -24.22 34.02
CA ALA A 83 39.78 -24.28 35.07
C ALA A 83 39.26 -22.88 35.38
N VAL A 84 38.05 -22.81 35.95
CA VAL A 84 37.42 -21.56 36.38
C VAL A 84 37.21 -21.59 37.89
N VAL A 85 37.64 -20.53 38.57
CA VAL A 85 37.23 -20.21 39.94
C VAL A 85 36.16 -19.14 39.85
N PHE A 86 34.93 -19.49 40.21
CA PHE A 86 33.79 -18.59 40.23
C PHE A 86 33.60 -18.02 41.63
N VAL A 87 33.93 -16.75 41.79
CA VAL A 87 33.90 -16.04 43.07
C VAL A 87 32.57 -15.34 43.23
N VAL A 88 31.88 -15.58 44.35
CA VAL A 88 30.63 -14.92 44.73
C VAL A 88 30.82 -14.28 46.11
N SER A 89 30.16 -13.15 46.37
CA SER A 89 30.27 -12.49 47.68
C SER A 89 29.31 -13.15 48.67
N ALA A 90 29.75 -13.41 49.91
CA ALA A 90 28.88 -13.85 51.01
C ALA A 90 27.79 -12.83 51.42
N ALA A 91 27.64 -11.74 50.68
CA ALA A 91 26.72 -10.65 50.97
C ALA A 91 25.30 -10.93 50.46
N ALA A 92 25.15 -11.75 49.43
CA ALA A 92 23.89 -12.06 48.78
C ALA A 92 23.96 -13.40 48.05
N LEU A 93 22.80 -14.01 47.83
CA LEU A 93 22.64 -15.20 46.99
C LEU A 93 22.88 -14.88 45.51
N LEU A 94 23.26 -15.91 44.77
CA LEU A 94 23.33 -15.88 43.31
C LEU A 94 22.01 -15.48 42.65
N THR A 95 22.14 -14.67 41.60
CA THR A 95 21.05 -14.28 40.72
C THR A 95 21.12 -15.04 39.39
N GLU A 96 20.03 -15.02 38.62
CA GLU A 96 19.99 -15.58 37.27
C GLU A 96 21.06 -14.98 36.35
N SER A 97 21.35 -13.68 36.49
CA SER A 97 22.41 -13.01 35.73
C SER A 97 23.80 -13.56 36.06
N ASP A 98 24.03 -13.98 37.30
CA ASP A 98 25.30 -14.56 37.72
C ASP A 98 25.47 -15.98 37.15
N CYS A 99 24.38 -16.75 37.07
CA CYS A 99 24.38 -18.06 36.41
C CYS A 99 24.67 -17.93 34.91
N VAL A 100 24.08 -16.94 34.22
CA VAL A 100 24.37 -16.66 32.80
C VAL A 100 25.84 -16.27 32.60
N LEU A 101 26.43 -15.50 33.51
CA LEU A 101 27.86 -15.20 33.49
C LEU A 101 28.69 -16.49 33.63
N LEU A 102 28.32 -17.38 34.56
CA LEU A 102 29.00 -18.65 34.76
C LEU A 102 28.92 -19.55 33.51
N ASP A 103 27.76 -19.63 32.85
CA ASP A 103 27.59 -20.39 31.61
C ASP A 103 28.51 -19.85 30.50
N ALA A 104 28.59 -18.53 30.35
CA ALA A 104 29.42 -17.90 29.32
C ALA A 104 30.91 -18.22 29.49
N VAL A 105 31.43 -18.15 30.73
CA VAL A 105 32.86 -18.39 31.00
C VAL A 105 33.22 -19.88 31.09
N THR A 106 32.23 -20.76 31.25
CA THR A 106 32.43 -22.22 31.37
C THR A 106 31.86 -23.01 30.19
N ALA A 107 31.44 -22.33 29.12
CA ALA A 107 30.91 -22.98 27.91
C ALA A 107 31.84 -24.11 27.46
N GLU A 108 33.13 -23.79 27.31
CA GLU A 108 34.16 -24.69 26.81
C GLU A 108 35.11 -25.22 27.90
N THR A 109 34.80 -24.97 29.18
CA THR A 109 35.64 -25.38 30.32
C THR A 109 34.79 -26.13 31.33
N ASP A 110 35.21 -27.35 31.65
CA ASP A 110 34.45 -28.24 32.51
C ASP A 110 34.72 -27.98 34.00
N ALA A 111 35.98 -27.76 34.36
CA ALA A 111 36.37 -27.56 35.75
C ALA A 111 35.91 -26.20 36.28
N VAL A 112 34.99 -26.25 37.25
CA VAL A 112 34.48 -25.09 37.99
C VAL A 112 34.68 -25.32 39.48
N ILE A 113 35.23 -24.31 40.16
CA ILE A 113 35.36 -24.27 41.62
C ILE A 113 34.65 -23.01 42.09
N GLY A 114 33.66 -23.16 42.95
CA GLY A 114 32.97 -22.04 43.57
C GLY A 114 33.75 -21.51 44.77
N ALA A 115 33.85 -20.19 44.90
CA ALA A 115 34.49 -19.53 46.03
C ALA A 115 33.56 -18.46 46.62
N VAL A 116 33.12 -18.65 47.87
CA VAL A 116 32.32 -17.65 48.58
C VAL A 116 33.27 -16.72 49.33
N SER A 117 33.37 -15.47 48.89
CA SER A 117 34.32 -14.48 49.42
C SER A 117 33.73 -13.65 50.56
N LYS A 118 34.61 -12.93 51.27
CA LYS A 118 34.27 -12.03 52.40
C LYS A 118 33.64 -12.73 53.60
N ILE A 119 34.03 -13.99 53.84
CA ILE A 119 33.55 -14.78 54.99
C ILE A 119 34.00 -14.20 56.34
N ASP A 120 35.01 -13.32 56.34
CA ASP A 120 35.48 -12.56 57.48
C ASP A 120 34.47 -11.49 57.94
N VAL A 121 33.72 -10.92 57.00
CA VAL A 121 32.69 -9.90 57.27
C VAL A 121 31.32 -10.54 57.52
N HIS A 122 30.95 -11.54 56.73
CA HIS A 122 29.61 -12.12 56.72
C HIS A 122 29.53 -13.43 57.51
N ARG A 123 29.05 -13.37 58.76
CA ARG A 123 28.98 -14.54 59.67
C ARG A 123 28.02 -15.64 59.21
N ASN A 124 27.03 -15.32 58.39
CA ASN A 124 26.03 -16.24 57.85
C ASN A 124 26.41 -16.81 56.47
N TRP A 125 27.69 -16.71 56.07
CA TRP A 125 28.16 -17.14 54.74
C TRP A 125 27.87 -18.62 54.43
N GLU A 126 27.80 -19.51 55.42
CA GLU A 126 27.48 -20.93 55.22
C GLU A 126 26.04 -21.14 54.72
N GLU A 127 25.10 -20.30 55.18
CA GLU A 127 23.71 -20.31 54.74
C GLU A 127 23.58 -19.78 53.31
N ILE A 128 24.32 -18.70 53.00
CA ILE A 128 24.41 -18.16 51.63
C ILE A 128 25.00 -19.22 50.68
N LEU A 129 26.08 -19.90 51.09
CA LEU A 129 26.69 -20.95 50.30
C LEU A 129 25.74 -22.13 50.06
N ALA A 130 24.94 -22.51 51.05
CA ALA A 130 23.93 -23.56 50.88
C ALA A 130 22.89 -23.16 49.84
N GLY A 131 22.39 -21.92 49.90
CA GLY A 131 21.46 -21.38 48.90
C GLY A 131 22.07 -21.27 47.50
N ASP A 132 23.33 -20.82 47.38
CA ASP A 132 24.03 -20.72 46.10
C ASP A 132 24.18 -22.10 45.43
N ARG A 133 24.42 -23.16 46.21
CA ARG A 133 24.45 -24.53 45.70
C ARG A 133 23.09 -24.98 45.16
N GLU A 134 22.01 -24.65 45.86
CA GLU A 134 20.64 -24.95 45.40
C GLU A 134 20.31 -24.20 44.10
N VAL A 135 20.65 -22.91 44.03
CA VAL A 135 20.45 -22.07 42.83
C VAL A 135 21.21 -22.66 41.64
N LEU A 136 22.49 -22.99 41.79
CA LEU A 136 23.28 -23.56 40.68
C LEU A 136 22.80 -24.96 40.27
N ALA A 137 22.48 -25.83 41.23
CA ALA A 137 21.98 -27.17 40.93
C ALA A 137 20.63 -27.13 40.19
N ALA A 138 19.77 -26.16 40.52
CA ALA A 138 18.53 -25.92 39.80
C ALA A 138 18.73 -25.29 38.41
N HIS A 139 19.77 -24.47 38.24
CA HIS A 139 20.08 -23.82 36.96
C HIS A 139 20.56 -24.80 35.89
N ALA A 140 21.52 -25.69 36.23
CA ALA A 140 21.96 -26.73 35.31
C ALA A 140 22.52 -27.97 36.04
N PRO A 141 22.21 -29.20 35.58
CA PRO A 141 22.71 -30.44 36.20
C PRO A 141 24.24 -30.49 36.35
N ARG A 142 24.99 -29.90 35.41
CA ARG A 142 26.46 -29.85 35.44
C ARG A 142 27.03 -29.11 36.66
N TYR A 143 26.24 -28.26 37.32
CA TYR A 143 26.71 -27.49 38.46
C TYR A 143 26.38 -28.12 39.82
N ALA A 144 25.62 -29.21 39.85
CA ALA A 144 25.21 -29.88 41.08
C ALA A 144 26.42 -30.36 41.92
N ASP A 145 27.48 -30.81 41.26
CA ASP A 145 28.69 -31.36 41.89
C ASP A 145 29.84 -30.35 42.02
N VAL A 146 29.58 -29.05 41.80
CA VAL A 146 30.62 -28.02 41.90
C VAL A 146 31.15 -27.95 43.33
N ARG A 147 32.48 -28.04 43.47
CA ARG A 147 33.15 -27.89 44.77
C ARG A 147 33.15 -26.42 45.17
N TRP A 148 32.61 -26.14 46.35
CA TRP A 148 32.55 -24.81 46.92
C TRP A 148 33.41 -24.66 48.17
N VAL A 149 34.11 -23.53 48.29
CA VAL A 149 34.96 -23.18 49.44
C VAL A 149 34.70 -21.74 49.90
N GLY A 150 34.78 -21.50 51.21
CA GLY A 150 34.75 -20.14 51.78
C GLY A 150 36.13 -19.51 51.75
N VAL A 151 36.24 -18.23 51.37
CA VAL A 151 37.51 -17.51 51.26
C VAL A 151 37.46 -16.10 51.87
N ALA A 152 38.56 -15.73 52.51
CA ALA A 152 38.84 -14.34 52.92
C ALA A 152 40.22 -13.97 52.36
N ALA A 153 40.25 -13.45 51.13
CA ALA A 153 41.49 -13.22 50.41
C ALA A 153 42.27 -11.98 50.89
N ALA A 154 41.56 -10.94 51.36
CA ALA A 154 42.13 -9.72 51.91
C ALA A 154 41.28 -9.22 53.10
N PRO A 155 41.29 -9.94 54.24
CA PRO A 155 40.50 -9.56 55.39
C PRO A 155 41.01 -8.23 56.00
N GLU A 156 40.10 -7.43 56.57
CA GLU A 156 40.49 -6.20 57.30
C GLU A 156 41.29 -6.51 58.56
N GLU A 157 40.96 -7.63 59.22
CA GLU A 157 41.66 -8.16 60.40
C GLU A 157 41.94 -9.65 60.24
N GLY A 158 43.17 -10.08 60.52
CA GLY A 158 43.59 -11.49 60.49
C GLY A 158 44.41 -11.89 59.25
N GLU A 159 44.75 -13.18 59.17
CA GLU A 159 45.50 -13.73 58.04
C GLU A 159 44.55 -14.15 56.89
N PRO A 160 44.97 -13.99 55.62
CA PRO A 160 44.18 -14.46 54.48
C PRO A 160 43.83 -15.96 54.57
N ARG A 161 42.53 -16.28 54.45
CA ARG A 161 42.01 -17.64 54.42
C ARG A 161 41.75 -18.06 52.98
N ILE A 162 42.74 -18.69 52.35
CA ILE A 162 42.70 -19.09 50.94
C ILE A 162 43.20 -20.53 50.70
N ASP A 163 43.73 -21.19 51.74
CA ASP A 163 44.40 -22.49 51.60
C ASP A 163 43.45 -23.58 51.09
N ASP A 164 42.18 -23.57 51.51
CA ASP A 164 41.16 -24.50 51.03
C ASP A 164 40.87 -24.32 49.53
N LEU A 165 40.87 -23.07 49.04
CA LEU A 165 40.73 -22.78 47.61
C LEU A 165 41.99 -23.18 46.83
N ALA A 166 43.18 -22.87 47.36
CA ALA A 166 44.43 -23.28 46.74
C ALA A 166 44.55 -24.81 46.63
N SER A 167 44.10 -25.54 47.66
CA SER A 167 44.00 -27.00 47.63
C SER A 167 42.98 -27.46 46.59
N ALA A 168 41.77 -26.89 46.59
CA ALA A 168 40.73 -27.26 45.62
C ALA A 168 41.18 -27.05 44.17
N VAL A 169 41.85 -25.94 43.86
CA VAL A 169 42.43 -25.67 42.54
C VAL A 169 43.51 -26.68 42.21
N SER A 170 44.42 -26.97 43.15
CA SER A 170 45.51 -27.93 42.93
C SER A 170 44.99 -29.34 42.68
N ASP A 171 43.99 -29.78 43.45
CA ASP A 171 43.33 -31.07 43.30
C ASP A 171 42.67 -31.19 41.91
N GLN A 172 41.95 -30.15 41.50
CA GLN A 172 41.26 -30.14 40.21
C GLN A 172 42.25 -30.18 39.04
N LEU A 173 43.33 -29.38 39.10
CA LEU A 173 44.38 -29.36 38.06
C LEU A 173 45.20 -30.66 38.03
N ALA A 174 45.28 -31.40 39.13
CA ALA A 174 45.94 -32.70 39.20
C ALA A 174 45.08 -33.84 38.64
N ASN A 175 43.78 -33.60 38.38
CA ASN A 175 42.88 -34.60 37.83
C ASN A 175 43.29 -34.96 36.39
N GLY A 176 43.69 -36.22 36.19
CA GLY A 176 44.15 -36.72 34.89
C GLY A 176 43.08 -36.76 33.80
N ASP A 177 41.79 -36.66 34.15
CA ASP A 177 40.67 -36.63 33.22
C ASP A 177 40.27 -35.21 32.78
N LEU A 178 40.85 -34.17 33.41
CA LEU A 178 40.48 -32.77 33.15
C LEU A 178 40.65 -32.37 31.68
N ALA A 179 41.75 -32.79 31.06
CA ALA A 179 42.01 -32.50 29.65
C ALA A 179 40.93 -33.11 28.74
N ARG A 180 40.46 -34.33 29.06
CA ARG A 180 39.40 -35.03 28.33
C ARG A 180 38.07 -34.30 28.46
N ARG A 181 37.66 -33.99 29.70
CA ARG A 181 36.38 -33.30 29.98
C ARG A 181 36.34 -31.90 29.39
N ASN A 182 37.42 -31.13 29.51
CA ASN A 182 37.54 -29.83 28.84
C ASN A 182 37.43 -29.96 27.31
N ARG A 183 37.99 -31.02 26.73
CA ARG A 183 37.86 -31.26 25.29
C ARG A 183 36.42 -31.61 24.89
N LEU A 184 35.73 -32.44 25.66
CA LEU A 184 34.32 -32.74 25.46
C LEU A 184 33.45 -31.48 25.54
N ARG A 185 33.69 -30.60 26.52
CA ARG A 185 32.99 -29.30 26.61
C ARG A 185 33.22 -28.42 25.40
N ALA A 186 34.46 -28.28 24.94
CA ALA A 186 34.76 -27.54 23.72
C ALA A 186 34.02 -28.09 22.49
N TRP A 187 33.90 -29.42 22.39
CA TRP A 187 33.09 -30.06 21.36
C TRP A 187 31.59 -29.79 21.51
N GLN A 188 31.05 -29.89 22.73
CA GLN A 188 29.64 -29.59 23.01
C GLN A 188 29.29 -28.16 22.60
N SER A 189 30.06 -27.15 23.02
CA SER A 189 29.83 -25.76 22.65
C SER A 189 29.90 -25.55 21.14
N ARG A 190 30.87 -26.16 20.47
CA ARG A 190 31.01 -26.07 19.01
C ARG A 190 29.82 -26.68 18.28
N LEU A 191 29.40 -27.89 18.67
CA LEU A 191 28.31 -28.62 18.03
C LEU A 191 26.98 -27.89 18.26
N GLN A 192 26.74 -27.36 19.46
CA GLN A 192 25.59 -26.51 19.74
C GLN A 192 25.61 -25.25 18.86
N ALA A 193 26.74 -24.55 18.79
CA ALA A 193 26.88 -23.37 17.93
C ALA A 193 26.69 -23.68 16.43
N MET A 194 27.01 -24.89 15.99
CA MET A 194 26.73 -25.37 14.63
C MET A 194 25.25 -25.63 14.42
N ALA A 195 24.58 -26.31 15.36
CA ALA A 195 23.14 -26.54 15.33
C ALA A 195 22.37 -25.20 15.28
N ASP A 196 22.67 -24.29 16.20
CA ASP A 196 22.05 -22.96 16.27
C ASP A 196 22.29 -22.13 15.00
N ARG A 197 23.40 -22.36 14.30
CA ARG A 197 23.66 -21.72 13.00
C ARG A 197 22.76 -22.29 11.91
N TYR A 198 22.66 -23.61 11.80
CA TYR A 198 21.78 -24.25 10.83
C TYR A 198 20.31 -23.89 11.06
N ASP A 199 19.87 -23.80 12.32
CA ASP A 199 18.53 -23.34 12.67
C ASP A 199 18.31 -21.88 12.23
N ARG A 200 19.19 -20.95 12.61
CA ARG A 200 19.08 -19.55 12.21
C ARG A 200 19.12 -19.33 10.70
N ASP A 201 19.97 -20.07 10.00
CA ASP A 201 20.09 -19.97 8.54
C ASP A 201 18.83 -20.48 7.81
N ALA A 202 18.20 -21.54 8.36
CA ALA A 202 16.96 -22.11 7.86
C ALA A 202 15.75 -21.22 8.18
N GLU A 203 15.65 -20.72 9.42
CA GLU A 203 14.61 -19.76 9.82
C GLU A 203 14.71 -18.46 9.02
N GLY A 204 15.93 -17.98 8.78
CA GLY A 204 16.20 -16.80 7.96
C GLY A 204 15.35 -15.60 8.33
N ALA A 205 15.27 -15.21 9.60
CA ALA A 205 14.36 -14.15 10.09
C ALA A 205 14.43 -12.85 9.26
N GLY A 206 15.64 -12.38 8.92
CA GLY A 206 15.83 -11.22 8.05
C GLY A 206 15.31 -11.42 6.62
N ARG A 207 15.45 -12.64 6.09
CA ARG A 207 14.91 -13.03 4.77
C ARG A 207 13.39 -13.07 4.79
N ARG A 208 12.78 -13.64 5.84
CA ARG A 208 11.32 -13.65 6.03
C ARG A 208 10.76 -12.23 6.08
N ALA A 209 11.39 -11.34 6.85
CA ALA A 209 11.01 -9.93 6.91
C ALA A 209 11.09 -9.25 5.52
N ARG A 210 12.13 -9.54 4.74
CA ARG A 210 12.27 -9.01 3.36
C ARG A 210 11.18 -9.55 2.43
N VAL A 211 10.87 -10.85 2.49
CA VAL A 211 9.80 -11.47 1.69
C VAL A 211 8.45 -10.86 2.01
N GLU A 212 8.15 -10.61 3.29
CA GLU A 212 6.89 -9.99 3.69
C GLU A 212 6.79 -8.55 3.17
N ALA A 213 7.85 -7.76 3.31
CA ALA A 213 7.90 -6.40 2.76
C ALA A 213 7.69 -6.38 1.22
N LEU A 214 8.26 -7.34 0.49
CA LEU A 214 8.06 -7.47 -0.95
C LEU A 214 6.60 -7.83 -1.31
N ARG A 215 5.95 -8.71 -0.53
CA ARG A 215 4.54 -9.08 -0.73
C ARG A 215 3.62 -7.90 -0.46
N GLU A 216 3.89 -7.15 0.62
CA GLU A 216 3.15 -5.93 0.94
C GLU A 216 3.31 -4.90 -0.19
N GLN A 217 4.54 -4.63 -0.63
CA GLN A 217 4.82 -3.74 -1.76
C GLN A 217 4.08 -4.16 -3.04
N ARG A 218 4.10 -5.45 -3.38
CA ARG A 218 3.35 -5.99 -4.53
C ARG A 218 1.85 -5.78 -4.38
N SER A 219 1.31 -6.04 -3.21
CA SER A 219 -0.13 -5.86 -2.93
C SER A 219 -0.52 -4.39 -3.05
N GLU A 220 0.35 -3.48 -2.62
CA GLU A 220 0.10 -2.05 -2.64
C GLU A 220 0.10 -1.51 -4.07
N ILE A 221 1.10 -1.88 -4.88
CA ILE A 221 1.16 -1.50 -6.30
C ILE A 221 -0.13 -1.93 -7.02
N LEU A 222 -0.57 -3.17 -6.82
CA LEU A 222 -1.79 -3.68 -7.45
C LEU A 222 -3.06 -2.99 -6.93
N ARG A 223 -3.09 -2.64 -5.64
CA ARG A 223 -4.21 -1.90 -5.02
C ARG A 223 -4.30 -0.50 -5.58
N GLN A 224 -3.20 0.25 -5.56
CA GLN A 224 -3.11 1.61 -6.11
C GLN A 224 -3.53 1.65 -7.57
N ARG A 225 -3.08 0.67 -8.38
CA ARG A 225 -3.49 0.54 -9.77
C ARG A 225 -5.01 0.39 -9.93
N ARG A 226 -5.64 -0.51 -9.16
CA ARG A 226 -7.09 -0.71 -9.23
C ARG A 226 -7.86 0.54 -8.84
N LEU A 227 -7.42 1.24 -7.81
CA LEU A 227 -8.03 2.49 -7.36
C LEU A 227 -7.90 3.58 -8.42
N ALA A 228 -6.68 3.82 -8.93
CA ALA A 228 -6.45 4.82 -9.97
C ALA A 228 -7.27 4.55 -11.24
N LYS A 229 -7.35 3.29 -11.68
CA LYS A 229 -8.18 2.90 -12.84
C LYS A 229 -9.67 3.20 -12.60
N SER A 230 -10.17 2.84 -11.42
CA SER A 230 -11.56 3.12 -11.00
C SER A 230 -11.83 4.63 -10.98
N GLU A 231 -10.95 5.41 -10.33
CA GLU A 231 -11.07 6.87 -10.23
C GLU A 231 -11.11 7.55 -11.60
N ARG A 232 -10.23 7.17 -12.53
CA ARG A 232 -10.22 7.72 -13.89
C ARG A 232 -11.48 7.36 -14.67
N THR A 233 -11.97 6.13 -14.55
CA THR A 233 -13.21 5.68 -15.22
C THR A 233 -14.43 6.45 -14.69
N ILE A 234 -14.50 6.63 -13.36
CA ILE A 234 -15.57 7.41 -12.72
C ILE A 234 -15.49 8.88 -13.13
N ALA A 235 -14.29 9.47 -13.15
CA ALA A 235 -14.06 10.85 -13.57
C ALA A 235 -14.50 11.07 -15.02
N LEU A 236 -14.08 10.19 -15.95
CA LEU A 236 -14.51 10.25 -17.35
C LEU A 236 -16.04 10.20 -17.48
N ARG A 237 -16.69 9.25 -16.80
CA ARG A 237 -18.15 9.12 -16.86
C ARG A 237 -18.85 10.35 -16.30
N SER A 238 -18.39 10.85 -15.16
CA SER A 238 -18.96 12.04 -14.52
C SER A 238 -18.83 13.28 -15.41
N GLN A 239 -17.64 13.53 -15.95
CA GLN A 239 -17.36 14.67 -16.81
C GLN A 239 -18.18 14.61 -18.11
N THR A 240 -18.32 13.43 -18.74
CA THR A 240 -19.16 13.26 -19.93
C THR A 240 -20.64 13.56 -19.65
N GLN A 241 -21.19 13.12 -18.51
CA GLN A 241 -22.58 13.43 -18.16
C GLN A 241 -22.79 14.92 -17.85
N GLN A 242 -21.81 15.56 -17.21
CA GLN A 242 -21.82 17.00 -16.98
C GLN A 242 -21.78 17.78 -18.31
N ALA A 243 -20.82 17.46 -19.19
CA ALA A 243 -20.69 18.07 -20.50
C ALA A 243 -21.96 17.93 -21.35
N ARG A 244 -22.61 16.75 -21.33
CA ARG A 244 -23.89 16.54 -22.03
C ARG A 244 -24.97 17.53 -21.57
N THR A 245 -25.04 17.78 -20.27
CA THR A 245 -26.05 18.67 -19.67
C THR A 245 -25.73 20.14 -19.95
N GLU A 246 -24.47 20.54 -19.76
CA GLU A 246 -23.99 21.91 -20.00
C GLU A 246 -24.11 22.31 -21.46
N LEU A 247 -23.71 21.43 -22.39
CA LEU A 247 -23.79 21.70 -23.82
C LEU A 247 -25.24 21.74 -24.35
N ALA A 248 -26.12 20.87 -23.84
CA ALA A 248 -27.54 20.94 -24.17
C ALA A 248 -28.18 22.25 -23.67
N TYR A 249 -27.82 22.68 -22.46
CA TYR A 249 -28.26 23.96 -21.91
C TYR A 249 -27.71 25.15 -22.71
N PHE A 250 -26.43 25.11 -23.10
CA PHE A 250 -25.80 26.11 -23.96
C PHE A 250 -26.53 26.25 -25.30
N ALA A 251 -26.81 25.14 -25.99
CA ALA A 251 -27.55 25.15 -27.26
C ALA A 251 -28.96 25.77 -27.12
N ARG A 252 -29.68 25.41 -26.04
CA ARG A 252 -31.00 25.97 -25.72
C ARG A 252 -30.95 27.46 -25.47
N ASN A 253 -30.03 27.91 -24.62
CA ASN A 253 -29.88 29.31 -24.29
C ASN A 253 -29.53 30.14 -25.51
N ARG A 254 -28.67 29.64 -26.39
CA ARG A 254 -28.29 30.37 -27.58
C ARG A 254 -29.46 30.49 -28.57
N CYS A 255 -30.21 29.41 -28.76
CA CYS A 255 -31.46 29.44 -29.53
C CYS A 255 -32.52 30.38 -28.92
N ALA A 256 -32.66 30.40 -27.59
CA ALA A 256 -33.59 31.29 -26.89
C ALA A 256 -33.20 32.77 -26.98
N SER A 257 -31.89 33.09 -26.96
CA SER A 257 -31.36 34.43 -27.21
C SER A 257 -31.74 34.91 -28.61
N VAL A 258 -31.42 34.11 -29.64
CA VAL A 258 -31.76 34.46 -31.04
C VAL A 258 -33.27 34.54 -31.24
N ARG A 259 -34.05 33.67 -30.60
CA ARG A 259 -35.51 33.81 -30.60
C ARG A 259 -35.92 35.18 -30.10
N SER A 260 -35.45 35.59 -28.93
CA SER A 260 -35.81 36.88 -28.31
C SER A 260 -35.43 38.06 -29.20
N GLU A 261 -34.22 38.03 -29.78
CA GLU A 261 -33.75 39.03 -30.75
C GLU A 261 -34.65 39.08 -32.00
N LEU A 262 -35.02 37.93 -32.56
CA LEU A 262 -35.91 37.85 -33.73
C LEU A 262 -37.33 38.33 -33.41
N GLN A 263 -37.83 38.10 -32.20
CA GLN A 263 -39.15 38.58 -31.75
C GLN A 263 -39.15 40.10 -31.56
N GLU A 264 -38.08 40.66 -31.00
CA GLU A 264 -37.88 42.11 -30.89
C GLU A 264 -37.81 42.77 -32.26
N ASP A 265 -37.02 42.19 -33.18
CA ASP A 265 -36.93 42.65 -34.56
C ASP A 265 -38.29 42.59 -35.27
N ALA A 266 -39.04 41.49 -35.11
CA ALA A 266 -40.38 41.31 -35.67
C ALA A 266 -41.38 42.36 -35.16
N ALA A 267 -41.31 42.73 -33.88
CA ALA A 267 -42.14 43.77 -33.28
C ALA A 267 -41.85 45.17 -33.86
N GLY A 268 -40.59 45.43 -34.24
CA GLY A 268 -40.12 46.69 -34.82
C GLY A 268 -40.33 46.86 -36.34
N LEU A 269 -40.79 45.82 -37.06
CA LEU A 269 -40.79 45.82 -38.53
C LEU A 269 -41.68 46.89 -39.18
N SER A 270 -41.11 47.63 -40.12
CA SER A 270 -41.82 48.53 -41.04
C SER A 270 -42.24 47.81 -42.33
N ARG A 271 -43.31 48.28 -42.99
CA ARG A 271 -43.93 47.67 -44.20
C ARG A 271 -42.97 47.38 -45.36
N GLY A 272 -41.87 48.13 -45.49
CA GLY A 272 -40.85 47.95 -46.54
C GLY A 272 -39.81 46.86 -46.26
N ARG A 273 -39.60 46.46 -45.00
CA ARG A 273 -38.53 45.51 -44.57
C ARG A 273 -39.02 44.08 -44.34
N LEU A 274 -40.28 43.79 -44.63
CA LEU A 274 -40.89 42.46 -44.40
C LEU A 274 -40.23 41.33 -45.20
N MET A 275 -39.68 41.62 -46.39
CA MET A 275 -39.00 40.62 -47.23
C MET A 275 -37.51 40.42 -46.87
N GLU A 276 -36.87 41.43 -46.27
CA GLU A 276 -35.47 41.35 -45.84
C GLU A 276 -35.33 40.53 -44.55
N PHE A 277 -36.33 40.64 -43.65
CA PHE A 277 -36.38 39.92 -42.38
C PHE A 277 -36.26 38.40 -42.53
N GLU A 278 -36.92 37.80 -43.54
CA GLU A 278 -36.83 36.34 -43.75
C GLU A 278 -35.39 35.90 -44.05
N GLY A 279 -34.68 36.65 -44.91
CA GLY A 279 -33.30 36.34 -45.28
C GLY A 279 -32.34 36.51 -44.09
N GLU A 280 -32.47 37.61 -43.36
CA GLU A 280 -31.66 37.89 -42.18
C GLU A 280 -31.90 36.88 -41.05
N ALA A 281 -33.16 36.53 -40.77
CA ALA A 281 -33.51 35.52 -39.78
C ALA A 281 -32.96 34.13 -40.16
N LYS A 282 -33.04 33.74 -41.43
CA LYS A 282 -32.46 32.46 -41.91
C LYS A 282 -30.94 32.43 -41.78
N THR A 283 -30.24 33.54 -42.00
CA THR A 283 -28.79 33.63 -41.79
C THR A 283 -28.43 33.51 -40.32
N ARG A 284 -29.04 34.33 -39.44
CA ARG A 284 -28.77 34.29 -37.99
C ARG A 284 -29.05 32.91 -37.38
N LEU A 285 -30.13 32.25 -37.81
CA LEU A 285 -30.47 30.91 -37.38
C LEU A 285 -29.44 29.85 -37.82
N LYS A 286 -28.81 30.02 -38.98
CA LYS A 286 -27.69 29.16 -39.41
C LYS A 286 -26.43 29.44 -38.60
N ASP A 287 -26.13 30.70 -38.33
CA ASP A 287 -24.95 31.10 -37.55
C ASP A 287 -24.98 30.50 -36.13
N VAL A 288 -26.16 30.36 -35.52
CA VAL A 288 -26.32 29.68 -34.21
C VAL A 288 -25.81 28.24 -34.26
N ILE A 289 -26.06 27.51 -35.35
CA ILE A 289 -25.61 26.12 -35.47
C ILE A 289 -24.08 26.06 -35.46
N THR A 290 -23.42 26.98 -36.17
CA THR A 290 -21.96 27.10 -36.18
C THR A 290 -21.41 27.50 -34.82
N GLU A 291 -22.01 28.48 -34.16
CA GLU A 291 -21.58 28.91 -32.81
C GLU A 291 -21.73 27.80 -31.77
N VAL A 292 -22.81 27.02 -31.84
CA VAL A 292 -23.01 25.86 -30.97
C VAL A 292 -21.99 24.76 -31.25
N ASP A 293 -21.64 24.51 -32.51
CA ASP A 293 -20.62 23.53 -32.89
C ASP A 293 -19.21 23.94 -32.43
N ASP A 294 -18.84 25.21 -32.60
CA ASP A 294 -17.56 25.77 -32.15
C ASP A 294 -17.44 25.73 -30.62
N GLY A 295 -18.50 26.13 -29.92
CA GLY A 295 -18.57 26.06 -28.45
C GLY A 295 -18.49 24.62 -27.94
N THR A 296 -19.18 23.68 -28.61
CA THR A 296 -19.11 22.24 -28.29
C THR A 296 -17.70 21.69 -28.50
N THR A 297 -17.06 22.06 -29.61
CA THR A 297 -15.70 21.59 -29.92
C THR A 297 -14.68 22.12 -28.91
N THR A 298 -14.80 23.39 -28.52
CA THR A 298 -13.92 24.00 -27.51
C THR A 298 -14.08 23.32 -26.15
N HIS A 299 -15.31 23.14 -25.68
CA HIS A 299 -15.59 22.53 -24.38
C HIS A 299 -15.12 21.07 -24.30
N LEU A 300 -15.32 20.29 -25.37
CA LEU A 300 -14.86 18.90 -25.42
C LEU A 300 -13.32 18.80 -25.46
N ALA A 301 -12.64 19.76 -26.09
CA ALA A 301 -11.18 19.83 -26.08
C ALA A 301 -10.63 20.20 -24.68
N GLU A 302 -11.28 21.12 -23.97
CA GLU A 302 -10.95 21.45 -22.58
C GLU A 302 -11.17 20.26 -21.63
N MET A 303 -12.23 19.49 -21.84
CA MET A 303 -12.50 18.26 -21.09
C MET A 303 -11.40 17.21 -21.31
N ALA A 304 -10.95 17.00 -22.54
CA ALA A 304 -9.83 16.10 -22.84
C ALA A 304 -8.54 16.53 -22.14
N GLN A 305 -8.22 17.83 -22.14
CA GLN A 305 -7.05 18.39 -21.44
C GLN A 305 -7.15 18.22 -19.92
N THR A 306 -8.34 18.42 -19.35
CA THR A 306 -8.57 18.27 -17.90
C THR A 306 -8.36 16.83 -17.43
N LEU A 307 -8.69 15.86 -18.30
CA LEU A 307 -8.48 14.44 -18.05
C LEU A 307 -7.05 13.97 -18.39
N ASP A 308 -6.17 14.88 -18.84
CA ASP A 308 -4.81 14.59 -19.32
C ASP A 308 -4.78 13.54 -20.45
N LEU A 309 -5.85 13.51 -21.26
CA LEU A 309 -6.00 12.57 -22.38
C LEU A 309 -5.56 13.24 -23.68
N THR A 310 -4.65 12.58 -24.40
CA THR A 310 -4.30 12.97 -25.76
C THR A 310 -5.31 12.35 -26.72
N VAL A 311 -6.27 13.14 -27.18
CA VAL A 311 -7.30 12.69 -28.13
C VAL A 311 -7.01 13.33 -29.49
N ASP A 312 -6.92 12.49 -30.52
CA ASP A 312 -6.86 12.97 -31.90
C ASP A 312 -8.22 13.63 -32.25
N PRO A 313 -8.25 14.82 -32.86
CA PRO A 313 -9.49 15.56 -33.03
C PRO A 313 -10.50 14.71 -33.83
N PRO A 314 -11.72 14.50 -33.31
CA PRO A 314 -12.70 13.66 -33.99
C PRO A 314 -13.01 14.24 -35.37
N THR A 315 -13.15 13.37 -36.37
CA THR A 315 -13.49 13.73 -37.76
C THR A 315 -14.68 14.69 -37.75
N ALA A 316 -14.52 15.84 -38.43
CA ALA A 316 -15.51 16.92 -38.45
C ALA A 316 -16.90 16.36 -38.81
N THR A 317 -17.82 16.39 -37.85
CA THR A 317 -19.19 15.97 -38.06
C THR A 317 -19.85 17.01 -38.95
N PRO A 318 -20.45 16.64 -40.10
CA PRO A 318 -21.05 17.62 -41.00
C PRO A 318 -22.16 18.39 -40.27
N LEU A 319 -22.15 19.72 -40.41
CA LEU A 319 -23.14 20.60 -39.80
C LEU A 319 -24.56 20.22 -40.27
N PRO A 320 -25.57 20.25 -39.38
CA PRO A 320 -26.93 19.88 -39.75
C PRO A 320 -27.53 20.89 -40.75
N THR A 321 -28.10 20.37 -41.84
CA THR A 321 -28.86 21.17 -42.81
C THR A 321 -30.33 21.24 -42.41
N VAL A 322 -30.74 22.37 -41.84
CA VAL A 322 -32.15 22.62 -41.46
C VAL A 322 -32.90 23.27 -42.63
N ASP A 323 -33.93 22.61 -43.13
CA ASP A 323 -34.84 23.19 -44.13
C ASP A 323 -35.84 24.13 -43.43
N LEU A 324 -35.66 25.44 -43.64
CA LEU A 324 -36.47 26.47 -42.99
C LEU A 324 -37.64 26.87 -43.91
N PRO A 325 -38.90 26.56 -43.52
CA PRO A 325 -40.07 26.88 -44.34
C PRO A 325 -40.17 28.39 -44.57
N SER A 326 -40.75 28.82 -45.69
CA SER A 326 -40.98 30.25 -45.94
C SER A 326 -42.24 30.74 -45.19
N PRO A 327 -42.28 31.98 -44.68
CA PRO A 327 -43.42 32.51 -43.94
C PRO A 327 -44.68 32.62 -44.85
N PRO A 328 -45.89 32.38 -44.33
CA PRO A 328 -47.13 32.31 -45.12
C PRO A 328 -47.69 33.70 -45.51
N LEU A 329 -46.86 34.62 -46.00
CA LEU A 329 -47.25 35.99 -46.36
C LEU A 329 -47.99 36.09 -47.72
N LYS A 330 -47.94 35.03 -48.54
CA LYS A 330 -48.39 35.05 -49.95
C LYS A 330 -49.90 34.85 -50.17
N SER A 331 -50.64 34.27 -49.22
CA SER A 331 -52.11 33.99 -49.33
C SER A 331 -52.99 35.27 -49.30
N ARG A 332 -52.38 36.41 -49.02
CA ARG A 332 -53.06 37.66 -48.62
C ARG A 332 -53.58 38.54 -49.75
N LYS A 333 -53.12 38.34 -50.99
CA LYS A 333 -53.55 39.18 -52.13
C LYS A 333 -55.07 39.11 -52.38
N LEU A 334 -55.71 38.00 -52.00
CA LEU A 334 -57.16 37.81 -52.12
C LEU A 334 -57.92 38.35 -50.89
N GLU A 335 -57.46 38.05 -49.67
CA GLU A 335 -58.09 38.48 -48.41
C GLU A 335 -58.03 40.00 -48.20
N SER A 336 -56.94 40.67 -48.60
CA SER A 336 -56.85 42.14 -48.51
C SER A 336 -57.78 42.86 -49.47
N ARG A 337 -58.09 42.27 -50.64
CA ARG A 337 -59.08 42.82 -51.58
C ARG A 337 -60.50 42.72 -51.02
N LEU A 338 -60.81 41.63 -50.33
CA LEU A 338 -62.09 41.45 -49.61
C LEU A 338 -62.23 42.39 -48.41
N MET A 339 -61.18 42.55 -47.58
CA MET A 339 -61.17 43.53 -46.48
C MET A 339 -61.18 44.98 -46.97
N MET A 340 -60.57 45.29 -48.11
CA MET A 340 -60.61 46.62 -48.71
C MET A 340 -62.01 46.98 -49.21
N LEU A 341 -62.76 46.01 -49.77
CA LEU A 341 -64.17 46.19 -50.13
C LEU A 341 -65.06 46.38 -48.88
N LEU A 342 -64.80 45.63 -47.81
CA LEU A 342 -65.55 45.75 -46.55
C LEU A 342 -65.23 47.05 -45.79
N GLY A 343 -63.96 47.46 -45.77
CA GLY A 343 -63.49 48.73 -45.19
C GLY A 343 -63.95 49.94 -45.98
N ALA A 344 -64.09 49.82 -47.31
CA ALA A 344 -64.72 50.84 -48.14
C ALA A 344 -66.20 51.05 -47.75
N GLY A 345 -66.95 49.96 -47.48
CA GLY A 345 -68.34 50.05 -47.00
C GLY A 345 -68.47 50.69 -45.61
N PHE A 346 -67.57 50.38 -44.68
CA PHE A 346 -67.55 50.99 -43.34
C PHE A 346 -67.11 52.47 -43.37
N GLY A 347 -66.07 52.80 -44.15
CA GLY A 347 -65.60 54.18 -44.34
C GLY A 347 -66.65 55.07 -45.02
N LEU A 348 -67.43 54.50 -45.95
CA LEU A 348 -68.60 55.15 -46.54
C LEU A 348 -69.70 55.41 -45.49
N GLY A 349 -69.95 54.46 -44.59
CA GLY A 349 -70.92 54.61 -43.49
C GLY A 349 -70.53 55.71 -42.49
N VAL A 350 -69.25 55.79 -42.10
CA VAL A 350 -68.73 56.85 -41.20
C VAL A 350 -68.73 58.22 -41.89
N ALA A 351 -68.40 58.26 -43.19
CA ALA A 351 -68.50 59.49 -43.97
C ALA A 351 -69.95 60.03 -44.01
N LEU A 352 -70.93 59.13 -44.15
CA LEU A 352 -72.35 59.49 -44.15
C LEU A 352 -72.85 59.95 -42.76
N THR A 353 -72.37 59.36 -41.66
CA THR A 353 -72.75 59.82 -40.30
C THR A 353 -72.09 61.15 -39.92
N LEU A 354 -70.80 61.35 -40.24
CA LEU A 354 -70.11 62.64 -40.05
C LEU A 354 -70.68 63.73 -40.95
N SER A 355 -71.00 63.39 -42.21
CA SER A 355 -71.67 64.32 -43.15
C SER A 355 -73.03 64.75 -42.63
N ARG A 356 -73.74 63.90 -41.86
CA ARG A 356 -75.04 64.23 -41.27
C ARG A 356 -74.92 65.13 -40.04
N LEU A 357 -73.82 65.01 -39.29
CA LEU A 357 -73.52 65.87 -38.13
C LEU A 357 -73.04 67.27 -38.54
N LEU A 358 -72.32 67.38 -39.67
CA LEU A 358 -71.92 68.66 -40.25
C LEU A 358 -73.01 69.32 -41.10
N ALA A 359 -74.05 68.59 -41.52
CA ALA A 359 -75.13 69.14 -42.34
C ALA A 359 -75.99 70.20 -41.62
N ASP A 360 -76.00 70.21 -40.28
CA ASP A 360 -76.72 71.21 -39.47
C ASP A 360 -75.93 72.52 -39.24
N LEU A 361 -74.67 72.57 -39.69
CA LEU A 361 -73.80 73.75 -39.57
C LEU A 361 -73.64 74.42 -40.94
N THR A 362 -74.49 75.42 -41.22
CA THR A 362 -74.42 76.39 -42.34
C THR A 362 -74.71 75.87 -43.78
N PRO A 363 -75.73 76.40 -44.50
CA PRO A 363 -76.15 75.90 -45.83
C PRO A 363 -75.19 76.07 -47.02
N GLY A 364 -73.98 76.61 -46.84
CA GLY A 364 -73.07 76.99 -47.94
C GLY A 364 -71.81 76.11 -48.11
N LEU A 365 -71.50 75.23 -47.15
CA LEU A 365 -70.26 74.43 -47.12
C LEU A 365 -70.49 72.91 -47.14
N THR A 366 -71.74 72.49 -47.32
CA THR A 366 -72.21 71.10 -47.21
C THR A 366 -71.51 70.14 -48.18
N ILE A 367 -71.25 70.57 -49.43
CA ILE A 367 -70.59 69.76 -50.45
C ILE A 367 -69.09 69.59 -50.13
N ALA A 368 -68.40 70.67 -49.75
CA ALA A 368 -66.97 70.63 -49.41
C ALA A 368 -66.72 69.84 -48.10
N GLY A 369 -67.58 70.01 -47.10
CA GLY A 369 -67.53 69.26 -45.84
C GLY A 369 -67.80 67.76 -46.03
N ALA A 370 -68.74 67.39 -46.90
CA ALA A 370 -69.02 65.99 -47.22
C ALA A 370 -67.83 65.29 -47.93
N VAL A 371 -67.19 65.97 -48.89
CA VAL A 371 -66.00 65.44 -49.58
C VAL A 371 -64.81 65.30 -48.63
N ALA A 372 -64.59 66.29 -47.75
CA ALA A 372 -63.53 66.21 -46.73
C ALA A 372 -63.77 65.07 -45.72
N CYS A 373 -65.01 64.90 -45.24
CA CYS A 373 -65.36 63.81 -44.33
C CYS A 373 -65.24 62.43 -45.00
N ALA A 374 -65.60 62.30 -46.28
CA ALA A 374 -65.41 61.08 -47.05
C ALA A 374 -63.92 60.74 -47.24
N ALA A 375 -63.09 61.73 -47.56
CA ALA A 375 -61.64 61.55 -47.68
C ALA A 375 -60.99 61.13 -46.36
N ILE A 376 -61.39 61.76 -45.25
CA ILE A 376 -60.90 61.42 -43.90
C ILE A 376 -61.36 60.03 -43.47
N GLY A 377 -62.64 59.68 -43.72
CA GLY A 377 -63.17 58.34 -43.44
C GLY A 377 -62.48 57.24 -44.24
N LEU A 378 -62.16 57.50 -45.51
CA LEU A 378 -61.42 56.57 -46.38
C LEU A 378 -59.95 56.45 -45.94
N ALA A 379 -59.31 57.58 -45.59
CA ALA A 379 -57.95 57.58 -45.05
C ALA A 379 -57.85 56.82 -43.72
N LEU A 380 -58.79 57.01 -42.80
CA LEU A 380 -58.88 56.27 -41.54
C LEU A 380 -59.18 54.78 -41.78
N ALA A 381 -60.05 54.44 -42.73
CA ALA A 381 -60.32 53.04 -43.08
C ALA A 381 -59.07 52.35 -43.67
N VAL A 382 -58.37 53.01 -44.59
CA VAL A 382 -57.10 52.53 -45.15
C VAL A 382 -56.02 52.43 -44.08
N TRP A 383 -55.97 53.38 -43.15
CA TRP A 383 -55.05 53.36 -42.02
C TRP A 383 -55.36 52.21 -41.06
N VAL A 384 -56.60 52.02 -40.62
CA VAL A 384 -57.00 50.94 -39.70
C VAL A 384 -56.80 49.57 -40.34
N VAL A 385 -57.19 49.38 -41.60
CA VAL A 385 -56.94 48.14 -42.35
C VAL A 385 -55.44 47.94 -42.56
N GLY A 386 -54.69 49.02 -42.80
CA GLY A 386 -53.24 48.98 -42.93
C GLY A 386 -52.52 48.62 -41.62
N MET A 387 -52.96 49.17 -40.50
CA MET A 387 -52.40 48.94 -39.17
C MET A 387 -52.75 47.54 -38.65
N ARG A 388 -54.01 47.10 -38.77
CA ARG A 388 -54.41 45.71 -38.48
C ARG A 388 -53.67 44.72 -39.37
N GLY A 389 -53.47 45.10 -40.64
CA GLY A 389 -52.69 44.31 -41.56
C GLY A 389 -51.24 44.15 -41.08
N LEU A 390 -50.58 45.25 -40.74
CA LEU A 390 -49.22 45.24 -40.21
C LEU A 390 -49.09 44.41 -38.93
N LEU A 391 -50.01 44.56 -37.97
CA LEU A 391 -50.01 43.80 -36.73
C LEU A 391 -50.18 42.29 -36.97
N ARG A 392 -51.03 41.89 -37.93
CA ARG A 392 -51.21 40.48 -38.30
C ARG A 392 -50.00 39.89 -39.02
N ASP A 393 -49.33 40.69 -39.87
CA ASP A 393 -48.09 40.26 -40.54
C ASP A 393 -46.96 40.07 -39.52
N ARG A 394 -46.82 40.99 -38.56
CA ARG A 394 -45.88 40.85 -37.44
C ARG A 394 -46.17 39.60 -36.61
N ALA A 395 -47.43 39.31 -36.29
CA ALA A 395 -47.81 38.10 -35.56
C ALA A 395 -47.53 36.79 -36.34
N LEU A 396 -47.69 36.80 -37.68
CA LEU A 396 -47.32 35.66 -38.52
C LEU A 396 -45.81 35.46 -38.60
N LEU A 397 -45.04 36.54 -38.69
CA LEU A 397 -43.57 36.48 -38.68
C LEU A 397 -43.01 36.08 -37.32
N ASP A 398 -43.58 36.56 -36.23
CA ASP A 398 -43.25 36.14 -34.85
C ASP A 398 -43.51 34.64 -34.65
N ARG A 399 -44.69 34.17 -35.07
CA ARG A 399 -45.01 32.73 -35.03
C ARG A 399 -44.05 31.90 -35.90
N TRP A 400 -43.79 32.34 -37.13
CA TRP A 400 -42.87 31.67 -38.04
C TRP A 400 -41.43 31.63 -37.47
N ALA A 401 -40.94 32.74 -36.92
CA ALA A 401 -39.63 32.81 -36.28
C ALA A 401 -39.56 31.85 -35.08
N GLY A 402 -40.65 31.75 -34.31
CA GLY A 402 -40.77 30.77 -33.23
C GLY A 402 -40.72 29.31 -33.71
N GLU A 403 -41.40 28.97 -34.80
CA GLU A 403 -41.38 27.63 -35.41
C GLU A 403 -40.00 27.31 -36.02
N ALA A 404 -39.40 28.25 -36.76
CA ALA A 404 -38.07 28.15 -37.34
C ALA A 404 -36.97 27.96 -36.28
N THR A 405 -37.03 28.73 -35.19
CA THR A 405 -36.09 28.58 -34.07
C THR A 405 -36.27 27.23 -33.36
N GLY A 406 -37.50 26.72 -33.27
CA GLY A 406 -37.75 25.38 -32.72
C GLY A 406 -37.11 24.26 -33.54
N LEU A 407 -37.16 24.35 -34.88
CA LEU A 407 -36.48 23.39 -35.77
C LEU A 407 -34.95 23.44 -35.62
N VAL A 408 -34.39 24.65 -35.54
CA VAL A 408 -32.94 24.85 -35.33
C VAL A 408 -32.50 24.36 -33.96
N GLN A 409 -33.29 24.64 -32.91
CA GLN A 409 -33.02 24.16 -31.56
C GLN A 409 -32.99 22.63 -31.53
N SER A 410 -33.98 21.96 -32.13
CA SER A 410 -34.01 20.49 -32.22
C SER A 410 -32.79 19.94 -32.95
N ALA A 411 -32.40 20.57 -34.07
CA ALA A 411 -31.24 20.14 -34.85
C ALA A 411 -29.92 20.38 -34.10
N ALA A 412 -29.80 21.50 -33.38
CA ALA A 412 -28.64 21.82 -32.56
C ALA A 412 -28.52 20.86 -31.36
N GLU A 413 -29.61 20.57 -30.64
CA GLU A 413 -29.61 19.60 -29.54
C GLU A 413 -29.23 18.19 -30.02
N GLN A 414 -29.75 17.77 -31.18
CA GLN A 414 -29.37 16.49 -31.79
C GLN A 414 -27.90 16.45 -32.18
N HIS A 415 -27.38 17.52 -32.80
CA HIS A 415 -25.97 17.62 -33.20
C HIS A 415 -25.03 17.57 -31.98
N VAL A 416 -25.33 18.33 -30.92
CA VAL A 416 -24.59 18.28 -29.65
C VAL A 416 -24.57 16.86 -29.08
N ALA A 417 -25.71 16.17 -29.05
CA ALA A 417 -25.78 14.80 -28.55
C ALA A 417 -24.90 13.83 -29.36
N THR A 418 -24.89 13.95 -30.69
CA THR A 418 -24.02 13.15 -31.56
C THR A 418 -22.54 13.46 -31.35
N ARG A 419 -22.18 14.74 -31.20
CA ARG A 419 -20.79 15.17 -30.93
C ARG A 419 -20.28 14.66 -29.59
N VAL A 420 -21.09 14.77 -28.53
CA VAL A 420 -20.74 14.27 -27.19
C VAL A 420 -20.54 12.76 -27.21
N LEU A 421 -21.41 12.00 -27.89
CA LEU A 421 -21.25 10.54 -28.01
C LEU A 421 -19.97 10.15 -28.77
N ALA A 422 -19.66 10.85 -29.86
CA ALA A 422 -18.41 10.63 -30.59
C ALA A 422 -17.19 10.92 -29.72
N ALA A 423 -17.22 12.02 -28.95
CA ALA A 423 -16.15 12.37 -28.03
C ALA A 423 -16.01 11.36 -26.87
N GLU A 424 -17.10 10.87 -26.29
CA GLU A 424 -17.08 9.82 -25.26
C GLU A 424 -16.36 8.57 -25.77
N SER A 425 -16.65 8.14 -27.01
CA SER A 425 -16.00 6.97 -27.60
C SER A 425 -14.49 7.18 -27.80
N ALA A 426 -14.08 8.37 -28.26
CA ALA A 426 -12.67 8.72 -28.48
C ALA A 426 -11.90 8.85 -27.15
N LEU A 427 -12.50 9.48 -26.14
CA LEU A 427 -11.92 9.60 -24.80
C LEU A 427 -11.77 8.24 -24.11
N THR A 428 -12.75 7.34 -24.27
CA THR A 428 -12.67 5.98 -23.72
C THR A 428 -11.55 5.17 -24.38
N ALA A 429 -11.34 5.34 -25.70
CA ALA A 429 -10.25 4.71 -26.42
C ALA A 429 -8.88 5.24 -25.95
N ALA A 430 -8.72 6.57 -25.85
CA ALA A 430 -7.49 7.19 -25.35
C ALA A 430 -7.17 6.76 -23.90
N LEU A 431 -8.19 6.69 -23.03
CA LEU A 431 -8.02 6.20 -21.66
C LEU A 431 -7.57 4.73 -21.62
N SER A 432 -8.09 3.91 -22.52
CA SER A 432 -7.71 2.48 -22.61
C SER A 432 -6.26 2.32 -23.06
N GLU A 433 -5.80 3.10 -24.04
CA GLU A 433 -4.40 3.10 -24.50
C GLU A 433 -3.43 3.53 -23.37
N GLN A 434 -3.79 4.58 -22.63
CA GLN A 434 -3.03 5.00 -21.45
C GLN A 434 -2.99 3.91 -20.37
N ASP A 435 -4.13 3.28 -20.07
CA ASP A 435 -4.24 2.19 -19.11
C ASP A 435 -3.40 0.96 -19.51
N GLU A 436 -3.28 0.64 -20.80
CA GLU A 436 -2.41 -0.42 -21.31
C GLU A 436 -0.93 -0.10 -21.08
N GLY A 437 -0.53 1.14 -21.34
CA GLY A 437 0.83 1.63 -21.07
C GLY A 437 1.18 1.55 -19.58
N GLU A 438 0.27 2.01 -18.71
CA GLU A 438 0.44 1.88 -17.26
C GLU A 438 0.42 0.41 -16.79
N SER A 439 -0.44 -0.43 -17.38
CA SER A 439 -0.50 -1.86 -17.09
C SER A 439 0.83 -2.55 -17.37
N THR A 440 1.47 -2.21 -18.48
CA THR A 440 2.78 -2.76 -18.86
C THR A 440 3.85 -2.37 -17.84
N ARG A 441 3.91 -1.09 -17.45
CA ARG A 441 4.85 -0.61 -16.43
C ARG A 441 4.64 -1.27 -15.07
N VAL A 442 3.39 -1.42 -14.64
CA VAL A 442 3.07 -2.11 -13.37
C VAL A 442 3.43 -3.60 -13.47
N ALA A 443 3.18 -4.25 -14.61
CA ALA A 443 3.56 -5.65 -14.82
C ALA A 443 5.08 -5.85 -14.76
N GLU A 444 5.87 -4.93 -15.33
CA GLU A 444 7.34 -4.94 -15.22
C GLU A 444 7.80 -4.82 -13.76
N GLN A 445 7.22 -3.89 -12.99
CA GLN A 445 7.52 -3.72 -11.56
C GLN A 445 7.18 -4.97 -10.74
N VAL A 446 6.01 -5.55 -10.97
CA VAL A 446 5.58 -6.79 -10.29
C VAL A 446 6.47 -7.96 -10.69
N SER A 447 6.88 -8.06 -11.95
CA SER A 447 7.81 -9.10 -12.42
C SER A 447 9.18 -9.03 -11.74
N ALA A 448 9.68 -7.82 -11.50
CA ALA A 448 10.92 -7.61 -10.73
C ALA A 448 10.76 -8.11 -9.28
N ILE A 449 9.65 -7.77 -8.61
CA ILE A 449 9.36 -8.25 -7.25
C ILE A 449 9.21 -9.78 -7.23
N ASP A 450 8.48 -10.35 -8.18
CA ASP A 450 8.26 -11.80 -8.29
C ASP A 450 9.57 -12.55 -8.59
N THR A 451 10.55 -11.90 -9.21
CA THR A 451 11.90 -12.44 -9.39
C THR A 451 12.66 -12.47 -8.07
N GLU A 452 12.68 -11.37 -7.33
CA GLU A 452 13.34 -11.30 -6.00
C GLU A 452 12.71 -12.29 -5.00
N LEU A 453 11.37 -12.45 -5.03
CA LEU A 453 10.66 -13.43 -4.22
C LEU A 453 11.08 -14.88 -4.55
N ARG A 454 11.27 -15.20 -5.84
CA ARG A 454 11.76 -16.52 -6.28
C ARG A 454 13.22 -16.75 -5.86
N GLU A 455 14.07 -15.73 -5.91
CA GLU A 455 15.44 -15.84 -5.43
C GLU A 455 15.47 -16.15 -3.93
N HIS A 456 14.68 -15.43 -3.13
CA HIS A 456 14.57 -15.69 -1.70
C HIS A 456 13.98 -17.07 -1.38
N SER A 457 13.03 -17.58 -2.18
CA SER A 457 12.48 -18.92 -1.98
C SER A 457 13.52 -20.02 -2.26
N VAL A 458 14.34 -19.86 -3.31
CA VAL A 458 15.45 -20.79 -3.62
C VAL A 458 16.50 -20.79 -2.51
N VAL A 459 16.88 -19.61 -2.00
CA VAL A 459 17.82 -19.53 -0.86
C VAL A 459 17.19 -20.13 0.41
N GLY A 460 15.89 -19.89 0.63
CA GLY A 460 15.02 -20.58 1.61
C GLY A 460 15.17 -22.09 1.61
N ALA A 461 14.75 -22.68 0.49
CA ALA A 461 14.76 -24.12 0.28
C ALA A 461 16.16 -24.71 0.44
N ARG A 462 17.20 -24.03 -0.07
CA ARG A 462 18.59 -24.48 0.05
C ARG A 462 19.06 -24.51 1.52
N ALA A 463 18.74 -23.49 2.30
CA ALA A 463 19.10 -23.45 3.73
C ALA A 463 18.38 -24.55 4.53
N ALA A 464 17.08 -24.73 4.26
CA ALA A 464 16.29 -25.80 4.89
C ALA A 464 16.81 -27.20 4.50
N ALA A 465 17.17 -27.41 3.24
CA ALA A 465 17.75 -28.67 2.77
C ALA A 465 19.12 -28.94 3.43
N LEU A 466 19.97 -27.92 3.55
CA LEU A 466 21.26 -28.06 4.23
C LEU A 466 21.09 -28.41 5.71
N ARG A 467 20.15 -27.76 6.41
CA ARG A 467 19.79 -28.12 7.79
C ARG A 467 19.33 -29.57 7.86
N GLY A 468 18.39 -29.99 7.00
CA GLY A 468 17.87 -31.36 6.99
C GLY A 468 18.94 -32.42 6.72
N GLN A 469 19.95 -32.07 5.93
CA GLN A 469 21.08 -32.95 5.62
C GLN A 469 22.11 -33.04 6.76
N GLU A 470 22.51 -31.91 7.34
CA GLU A 470 23.66 -31.83 8.27
C GLU A 470 23.27 -31.95 9.75
N MET A 471 22.06 -31.53 10.12
CA MET A 471 21.59 -31.50 11.51
C MET A 471 21.62 -32.87 12.20
N PRO A 472 21.18 -33.98 11.57
CA PRO A 472 21.20 -35.29 12.22
C PRO A 472 22.60 -35.73 12.67
N THR A 473 23.63 -35.43 11.86
CA THR A 473 25.03 -35.74 12.22
C THR A 473 25.52 -34.88 13.37
N VAL A 474 25.17 -33.59 13.40
CA VAL A 474 25.50 -32.70 14.51
C VAL A 474 24.83 -33.15 15.81
N GLN A 475 23.54 -33.50 15.75
CA GLN A 475 22.77 -33.98 16.91
C GLN A 475 23.30 -35.30 17.43
N ALA A 476 23.63 -36.26 16.56
CA ALA A 476 24.23 -37.53 16.96
C ALA A 476 25.59 -37.33 17.66
N ALA A 477 26.43 -36.44 17.13
CA ALA A 477 27.70 -36.09 17.76
C ALA A 477 27.50 -35.40 19.12
N LEU A 478 26.53 -34.49 19.21
CA LEU A 478 26.20 -33.78 20.44
C LEU A 478 25.68 -34.75 21.52
N ALA A 479 24.82 -35.69 21.15
CA ALA A 479 24.32 -36.73 22.04
C ALA A 479 25.47 -37.63 22.56
N ALA A 480 26.39 -38.06 21.69
CA ALA A 480 27.56 -38.84 22.10
C ALA A 480 28.46 -38.07 23.08
N VAL A 481 28.70 -36.78 22.83
CA VAL A 481 29.49 -35.92 23.73
C VAL A 481 28.79 -35.73 25.08
N ARG A 482 27.46 -35.51 25.10
CA ARG A 482 26.68 -35.40 26.34
C ARG A 482 26.71 -36.69 27.16
N ALA A 483 26.57 -37.84 26.51
CA ALA A 483 26.67 -39.15 27.16
C ALA A 483 28.04 -39.36 27.82
N GLU A 484 29.13 -38.97 27.15
CA GLU A 484 30.49 -39.02 27.69
C GLU A 484 30.73 -38.04 28.85
N LEU A 485 29.99 -36.94 28.91
CA LEU A 485 29.98 -36.01 30.03
C LEU A 485 29.07 -36.45 31.18
N GLY A 486 28.30 -37.54 31.02
CA GLY A 486 27.34 -38.02 32.00
C GLY A 486 26.11 -37.12 32.14
N GLU A 487 25.81 -36.30 31.14
CA GLU A 487 24.65 -35.42 31.15
C GLU A 487 23.41 -36.20 30.73
N PRO A 488 22.26 -36.00 31.42
CA PRO A 488 21.00 -36.58 30.97
C PRO A 488 20.67 -36.06 29.57
N GLU A 489 20.08 -36.91 28.72
CA GLU A 489 19.49 -36.40 27.49
C GLU A 489 18.45 -35.34 27.87
N PRO A 490 18.42 -34.19 27.16
CA PRO A 490 17.31 -33.27 27.33
C PRO A 490 16.03 -34.07 27.12
N ALA A 491 15.04 -33.85 27.98
CA ALA A 491 13.71 -34.38 27.71
C ALA A 491 13.38 -33.95 26.27
N GLU A 492 13.07 -34.92 25.41
CA GLU A 492 12.44 -34.61 24.14
C GLU A 492 11.24 -33.76 24.51
N ASP A 493 11.29 -32.46 24.21
CA ASP A 493 10.09 -31.67 24.18
C ASP A 493 9.19 -32.46 23.25
N GLU A 494 8.12 -33.04 23.80
CA GLU A 494 7.02 -33.57 23.03
C GLU A 494 6.55 -32.38 22.21
N ASP A 495 7.11 -32.24 21.01
CA ASP A 495 6.67 -31.31 20.01
C ASP A 495 5.17 -31.56 19.94
N GLU A 496 4.39 -30.59 20.42
CA GLU A 496 3.00 -30.39 20.07
C GLU A 496 2.95 -30.17 18.56
N THR A 497 3.23 -31.22 17.81
CA THR A 497 2.73 -31.44 16.47
C THR A 497 1.25 -31.79 16.64
N GLN A 498 0.47 -30.81 17.11
CA GLN A 498 -0.85 -30.61 16.55
C GLN A 498 -0.61 -30.27 15.08
N SER A 499 -0.57 -31.32 14.28
CA SER A 499 -0.70 -31.30 12.84
C SER A 499 -2.06 -30.67 12.50
N ASP A 500 -2.10 -29.36 12.40
CA ASP A 500 -3.10 -28.63 11.61
C ASP A 500 -2.75 -28.73 10.11
N ASP A 501 -2.41 -29.94 9.67
CA ASP A 501 -2.18 -30.28 8.27
C ASP A 501 -3.06 -31.48 7.92
N ALA A 502 -4.36 -31.23 7.99
CA ALA A 502 -5.41 -32.07 7.44
C ALA A 502 -6.40 -31.19 6.68
N ASN A 503 -5.96 -30.59 5.57
CA ASN A 503 -6.78 -30.56 4.35
C ASN A 503 -5.98 -30.14 3.10
N ILE A 504 -5.13 -31.02 2.59
CA ILE A 504 -4.75 -31.00 1.17
C ILE A 504 -4.98 -32.40 0.61
N GLU A 505 -6.25 -32.74 0.37
CA GLU A 505 -6.59 -33.71 -0.66
C GLU A 505 -6.94 -32.94 -1.95
N SER A 506 -6.00 -33.00 -2.89
CA SER A 506 -6.24 -33.36 -4.29
C SER A 506 -7.59 -32.96 -4.91
N GLU A 507 -7.61 -31.86 -5.68
CA GLU A 507 -8.27 -31.86 -6.98
C GLU A 507 -7.38 -31.18 -8.02
N ALA A 508 -6.67 -32.00 -8.78
CA ALA A 508 -6.21 -31.64 -10.11
C ALA A 508 -7.01 -32.48 -11.11
N SER A 509 -7.94 -31.86 -11.85
CA SER A 509 -8.00 -31.90 -13.32
C SER A 509 -9.39 -31.52 -13.87
N VAL A 510 -9.35 -30.88 -15.07
CA VAL A 510 -10.44 -30.68 -16.05
C VAL A 510 -11.32 -29.45 -15.74
N SER A 511 -11.58 -28.47 -16.61
CA SER A 511 -11.38 -28.20 -18.05
C SER A 511 -11.43 -26.67 -18.23
N ASP A 512 -10.63 -26.05 -19.09
CA ASP A 512 -11.04 -25.63 -20.44
C ASP A 512 -12.54 -25.26 -20.55
N ASP A 513 -12.87 -23.99 -20.39
CA ASP A 513 -13.65 -23.28 -21.42
C ASP A 513 -13.59 -21.77 -21.17
N GLY A 514 -13.38 -21.03 -22.26
CA GLY A 514 -13.56 -19.59 -22.28
C GLY A 514 -14.99 -19.25 -22.64
N ASP A 515 -15.54 -18.21 -22.02
CA ASP A 515 -16.68 -17.44 -22.54
C ASP A 515 -16.56 -16.04 -21.91
N ALA A 516 -16.23 -14.99 -22.64
CA ALA A 516 -17.08 -14.31 -23.63
C ALA A 516 -18.40 -13.85 -23.00
N GLU A 517 -18.33 -12.78 -22.21
CA GLU A 517 -19.50 -12.09 -21.68
C GLU A 517 -20.21 -11.35 -22.81
N LYS A 518 -21.12 -12.05 -23.48
CA LYS A 518 -22.06 -11.52 -24.45
C LYS A 518 -23.34 -11.16 -23.69
N ILE A 519 -23.49 -9.88 -23.39
CA ILE A 519 -24.76 -9.32 -22.90
C ILE A 519 -25.69 -9.26 -24.10
N ASP A 520 -26.75 -10.07 -24.09
CA ASP A 520 -27.88 -9.91 -25.00
C ASP A 520 -29.16 -9.62 -24.23
N GLU A 521 -29.89 -8.65 -24.77
CA GLU A 521 -31.21 -8.20 -24.36
C GLU A 521 -32.22 -9.34 -24.51
N SER A 522 -33.11 -9.52 -23.53
CA SER A 522 -34.55 -9.37 -23.75
C SER A 522 -35.37 -9.79 -22.52
N SER A 523 -36.03 -8.78 -21.95
CA SER A 523 -37.47 -8.73 -21.73
C SER A 523 -38.20 -10.00 -21.30
N GLN A 524 -38.72 -10.00 -20.05
CA GLN A 524 -40.17 -10.02 -19.83
C GLN A 524 -40.54 -9.64 -18.38
N THR A 525 -41.16 -8.46 -18.26
CA THR A 525 -42.39 -8.17 -17.51
C THR A 525 -42.64 -8.86 -16.16
N SER A 526 -42.58 -8.07 -15.09
CA SER A 526 -43.66 -8.11 -14.09
C SER A 526 -43.89 -6.73 -13.49
N THR A 527 -45.05 -6.20 -13.81
CA THR A 527 -45.70 -5.02 -13.25
C THR A 527 -46.00 -5.22 -11.76
N ALA A 528 -45.61 -4.27 -10.92
CA ALA A 528 -46.38 -3.89 -9.73
C ALA A 528 -45.98 -2.50 -9.24
N ASP A 529 -46.84 -1.53 -9.58
CA ASP A 529 -47.21 -0.33 -8.84
C ASP A 529 -46.77 -0.25 -7.36
N ASN A 530 -46.10 0.84 -6.95
CA ASN A 530 -46.73 2.00 -6.28
C ASN A 530 -45.75 2.81 -5.40
N VAL A 531 -45.71 4.13 -5.68
CA VAL A 531 -45.87 5.25 -4.72
C VAL A 531 -44.77 5.47 -3.67
N PHE A 532 -43.85 6.42 -3.93
CA PHE A 532 -43.94 7.83 -3.49
C PHE A 532 -42.89 8.69 -4.19
#